data_AF-A0A1S1LFU5-F1
#
_entry.id   AF-A0A1S1LFU5-F1
#
_cell.length_a   1.000
_cell.length_b   1.000
_cell.length_c   1.000
_cell.angle_alpha   90.00
_cell.angle_beta   90.00
_cell.angle_gamma   90.00
#
_symmetry.space_group_name_H-M   'P 1'
#
loop_
_entity.id
_entity.type
_entity.pdbx_description
1 polymer ?
#
loop_
_entity_poly.entity_id
_entity_poly.type
_entity_poly.pdbx_seq_one_letter_code
_entity_poly.pdbx_strand_id
1 'polypeptide(L)'
;MAGEGHHVLTDDDVQALDRRAREVGDVIGWDLQFVVAPNAEFVGLAAGGGADHADQIIVLGPSRITDLAVHEIDLALDALQHGDRHIILDEDGDPRLI
;
A
#
# COMPACT_ATOMS: atom_id res chain seq x y z
N MET A 1 -6.35 -12.23 -30.35
CA MET A 1 -6.84 -13.32 -29.49
C MET A 1 -6.79 -12.80 -28.07
N ALA A 2 -7.96 -12.46 -27.52
CA ALA A 2 -8.09 -11.87 -26.20
C ALA A 2 -7.75 -12.91 -25.13
N GLY A 3 -6.84 -12.53 -24.26
CA GLY A 3 -6.47 -13.25 -23.05
C GLY A 3 -5.95 -12.21 -22.08
N GLU A 4 -6.80 -11.22 -21.76
CA GLU A 4 -6.61 -10.39 -20.58
C GLU A 4 -6.74 -11.35 -19.40
N GLY A 5 -5.59 -11.93 -19.01
CA GLY A 5 -5.48 -12.76 -17.84
C GLY A 5 -5.91 -11.89 -16.67
N HIS A 6 -7.06 -12.21 -16.09
CA HIS A 6 -7.34 -11.82 -14.72
C HIS A 6 -6.25 -12.50 -13.88
N HIS A 7 -5.12 -11.83 -13.65
CA HIS A 7 -4.14 -12.31 -12.70
C HIS A 7 -4.79 -12.13 -11.33
N VAL A 8 -5.44 -13.19 -10.87
CA VAL A 8 -5.91 -13.27 -9.50
C VAL A 8 -4.66 -13.11 -8.64
N LEU A 9 -4.62 -12.07 -7.80
CA LEU A 9 -3.49 -11.87 -6.89
C LEU A 9 -3.27 -13.15 -6.11
N THR A 10 -2.08 -13.73 -6.24
CA THR A 10 -1.74 -14.92 -5.48
C THR A 10 -1.30 -14.51 -4.08
N ASP A 11 -1.39 -15.42 -3.11
CA ASP A 11 -0.87 -15.17 -1.76
C ASP A 11 0.63 -14.83 -1.77
N ASP A 12 1.38 -15.32 -2.77
CA ASP A 12 2.78 -14.98 -2.97
C ASP A 12 2.97 -13.52 -3.43
N ASP A 13 2.11 -13.04 -4.33
CA ASP A 13 2.13 -11.63 -4.79
C ASP A 13 1.76 -10.68 -3.64
N VAL A 14 0.74 -11.03 -2.84
CA VAL A 14 0.36 -10.30 -1.63
C VAL A 14 1.55 -10.20 -0.67
N GLN A 15 2.22 -11.33 -0.39
CA GLN A 15 3.36 -11.36 0.52
C GLN A 15 4.57 -10.59 -0.01
N ALA A 16 4.81 -10.59 -1.32
CA ALA A 16 5.88 -9.82 -1.94
C ALA A 16 5.62 -8.32 -1.80
N LEU A 17 4.40 -7.87 -2.06
CA LEU A 17 4.00 -6.46 -1.91
C LEU A 17 4.00 -6.01 -0.45
N ASP A 18 3.51 -6.83 0.46
CA ASP A 18 3.53 -6.54 1.89
C ASP A 18 4.97 -6.41 2.42
N ARG A 19 5.86 -7.30 1.99
CA ARG A 19 7.29 -7.18 2.33
C ARG A 19 7.89 -5.89 1.77
N ARG A 20 7.62 -5.56 0.52
CA ARG A 20 8.11 -4.34 -0.11
C ARG A 20 7.58 -3.09 0.60
N ALA A 21 6.30 -3.09 0.97
CA ALA A 21 5.70 -2.00 1.73
C ALA A 21 6.48 -1.77 3.03
N ARG A 22 6.74 -2.82 3.81
CA ARG A 22 7.53 -2.74 5.05
C ARG A 22 8.94 -2.24 4.81
N GLU A 23 9.64 -2.76 3.80
CA GLU A 23 11.00 -2.32 3.46
C GLU A 23 11.04 -0.83 3.11
N VAL A 24 10.09 -0.34 2.33
CA VAL A 24 9.97 1.09 2.01
C VAL A 24 9.61 1.88 3.27
N GLY A 25 8.67 1.38 4.07
CA GLY A 25 8.26 1.95 5.34
C GLY A 25 9.44 2.17 6.28
N ASP A 26 10.26 1.15 6.48
CA ASP A 26 11.48 1.21 7.30
C ASP A 26 12.45 2.28 6.81
N VAL A 27 12.57 2.48 5.48
CA VAL A 27 13.43 3.51 4.88
C VAL A 27 12.89 4.92 5.15
N ILE A 28 11.58 5.11 5.10
CA ILE A 28 10.95 6.43 5.27
C ILE A 28 10.52 6.72 6.72
N GLY A 29 10.67 5.76 7.63
CA GLY A 29 10.29 5.89 9.04
C GLY A 29 8.79 5.69 9.32
N TRP A 30 8.09 4.93 8.49
CA TRP A 30 6.65 4.64 8.61
C TRP A 30 6.38 3.14 8.67
N ASP A 31 5.38 2.70 9.45
CA ASP A 31 4.92 1.31 9.40
C ASP A 31 3.96 1.13 8.23
N LEU A 32 4.46 0.64 7.09
CA LEU A 32 3.66 0.43 5.89
C LEU A 32 3.28 -1.03 5.70
N GLN A 33 2.02 -1.29 5.36
CA GLN A 33 1.51 -2.63 5.11
C GLN A 33 0.60 -2.67 3.89
N PHE A 34 0.74 -3.74 3.10
CA PHE A 34 -0.17 -4.02 2.02
C PHE A 34 -1.39 -4.75 2.58
N VAL A 35 -2.57 -4.16 2.43
CA VAL A 35 -3.80 -4.70 2.99
C VAL A 35 -4.69 -5.24 1.88
N VAL A 36 -5.14 -6.48 2.05
CA VAL A 36 -6.20 -7.09 1.24
C VAL A 36 -7.46 -7.15 2.09
N ALA A 37 -8.58 -6.67 1.55
CA ALA A 37 -9.85 -6.74 2.25
C ALA A 37 -10.25 -8.20 2.51
N PRO A 38 -11.02 -8.50 3.58
CA PRO A 38 -11.39 -9.88 3.95
C PRO A 38 -12.17 -10.65 2.87
N ASN A 39 -12.84 -9.93 1.97
CA ASN A 39 -13.55 -10.50 0.82
C ASN A 39 -12.63 -10.78 -0.38
N ALA A 40 -11.33 -10.48 -0.29
CA ALA A 40 -10.35 -10.57 -1.38
C ALA A 40 -10.77 -9.84 -2.66
N GLU A 41 -11.58 -8.77 -2.53
CA GLU A 41 -12.01 -7.96 -3.67
C GLU A 41 -11.29 -6.62 -3.76
N PHE A 42 -10.69 -6.17 -2.65
CA PHE A 42 -10.04 -4.86 -2.57
C PHE A 42 -8.65 -4.96 -1.99
N VAL A 43 -7.76 -4.09 -2.45
CA VAL A 43 -6.40 -3.89 -1.95
C VAL A 43 -6.13 -2.43 -1.65
N GLY A 44 -5.20 -2.18 -0.75
CA GLY A 44 -4.72 -0.84 -0.43
C GLY A 44 -3.36 -0.87 0.24
N LEU A 45 -2.80 0.32 0.42
CA LEU A 45 -1.63 0.54 1.25
C LEU A 45 -2.08 1.22 2.53
N ALA A 46 -1.76 0.61 3.67
CA ALA A 46 -1.97 1.19 4.98
C ALA A 46 -0.67 1.73 5.54
N ALA A 47 -0.76 2.83 6.28
CA ALA A 47 0.33 3.40 7.07
C ALA A 47 -0.11 3.48 8.54
N GLY A 48 0.71 2.95 9.44
CA GLY A 48 0.61 3.15 10.87
C GLY A 48 1.21 4.51 11.25
N GLY A 49 0.49 5.29 12.06
CA GLY A 49 0.88 6.64 12.48
C GLY A 49 2.05 6.69 13.48
N GLY A 50 3.24 6.24 13.07
CA GLY A 50 4.45 6.31 13.89
C GLY A 50 4.34 5.55 15.22
N ALA A 51 5.32 5.76 16.12
CA ALA A 51 5.43 5.01 17.38
C ALA A 51 4.29 5.23 18.38
N ASP A 52 3.46 6.26 18.18
CA ASP A 52 2.40 6.67 19.11
C ASP A 52 0.97 6.41 18.59
N HIS A 53 0.76 6.18 17.28
CA HIS A 53 -0.56 5.81 16.75
C HIS A 53 -0.55 4.38 16.21
N ALA A 54 -1.25 3.50 16.92
CA ALA A 54 -1.35 2.07 16.61
C ALA A 54 -2.35 1.75 15.49
N ASP A 55 -3.15 2.73 15.05
CA ASP A 55 -4.17 2.50 14.03
C ASP A 55 -3.56 2.59 12.62
N GLN A 56 -3.75 1.51 11.86
CA GLN A 56 -3.35 1.43 10.45
C GLN A 56 -4.40 2.11 9.58
N ILE A 57 -4.03 3.21 8.93
CA ILE A 57 -4.95 3.99 8.07
C ILE A 57 -4.60 3.73 6.61
N ILE A 58 -5.63 3.48 5.79
CA ILE A 58 -5.45 3.30 4.35
C ILE A 58 -5.11 4.66 3.71
N VAL A 59 -3.86 4.80 3.26
CA VAL A 59 -3.34 6.00 2.60
C VAL A 59 -3.45 5.95 1.07
N LEU A 60 -3.62 4.75 0.51
CA LEU A 60 -3.85 4.52 -0.92
C LEU A 60 -4.85 3.38 -1.12
N GLY A 61 -5.87 3.62 -1.94
CA GLY A 61 -7.02 2.72 -2.07
C GLY A 61 -8.13 3.05 -1.06
N PRO A 62 -9.05 2.12 -0.77
CA PRO A 62 -9.13 0.76 -1.31
C PRO A 62 -9.53 0.73 -2.80
N SER A 63 -8.78 -0.03 -3.59
CA SER A 63 -9.02 -0.24 -5.02
C SER A 63 -9.40 -1.70 -5.28
N ARG A 64 -10.27 -1.97 -6.27
CA ARG A 64 -10.60 -3.34 -6.65
C ARG A 64 -9.34 -4.09 -7.09
N ILE A 65 -9.19 -5.35 -6.67
CA ILE A 65 -8.05 -6.19 -7.08
C ILE A 65 -8.07 -6.34 -8.59
N THR A 66 -7.10 -5.69 -9.22
CA THR A 66 -6.83 -5.67 -10.65
C THR A 66 -5.33 -5.45 -10.82
N ASP A 67 -4.76 -5.91 -11.93
CA ASP A 67 -3.34 -5.68 -12.26
C ASP A 67 -2.98 -4.18 -12.19
N LEU A 68 -3.93 -3.32 -12.56
CA LEU A 68 -3.78 -1.87 -12.48
C LEU A 68 -3.64 -1.39 -11.03
N ALA A 69 -4.55 -1.79 -10.12
CA ALA A 69 -4.50 -1.36 -8.72
C ALA A 69 -3.20 -1.78 -8.02
N VAL A 70 -2.70 -2.97 -8.37
CA VAL A 70 -1.44 -3.50 -7.85
C VAL A 70 -0.26 -2.69 -8.35
N HIS A 71 -0.24 -2.42 -9.66
CA HIS A 71 0.78 -1.58 -10.27
C HIS A 71 0.77 -0.16 -9.71
N GLU A 72 -0.40 0.41 -9.41
CA GLU A 72 -0.50 1.73 -8.77
C GLU A 72 0.10 1.75 -7.36
N ILE A 73 -0.12 0.70 -6.57
CA ILE A 73 0.49 0.56 -5.25
C ILE A 73 2.00 0.41 -5.37
N ASP A 74 2.46 -0.39 -6.33
CA ASP A 74 3.88 -0.59 -6.61
C ASP A 74 4.58 0.74 -6.98
N LEU A 75 3.97 1.51 -7.89
CA LEU A 75 4.44 2.85 -8.28
C LEU A 75 4.45 3.83 -7.11
N ALA A 76 3.46 3.75 -6.21
CA ALA A 76 3.43 4.60 -5.02
C ALA A 76 4.56 4.26 -4.04
N LEU A 77 4.86 2.97 -3.85
CA LEU A 77 5.99 2.51 -3.05
C LEU A 77 7.32 2.99 -3.64
N ASP A 78 7.48 2.91 -4.96
CA ASP A 78 8.65 3.48 -5.64
C ASP A 78 8.76 4.98 -5.41
N ALA A 79 7.68 5.74 -5.60
CA ALA A 79 7.69 7.18 -5.40
C ALA A 79 8.02 7.57 -3.94
N LEU A 80 7.52 6.80 -2.97
CA LEU A 80 7.87 6.97 -1.56
C LEU A 80 9.35 6.71 -1.29
N GLN A 81 9.89 5.63 -1.84
CA GLN A 81 11.29 5.26 -1.68
C GLN A 81 12.25 6.29 -2.30
N HIS A 82 11.88 6.86 -3.45
CA HIS A 82 12.66 7.89 -4.12
C HIS A 82 12.49 9.29 -3.51
N GLY A 83 11.50 9.48 -2.62
CA GLY A 83 11.15 10.78 -2.05
C GLY A 83 10.39 11.69 -3.03
N ASP A 84 9.78 11.13 -4.08
CA ASP A 84 8.88 11.86 -4.98
C ASP A 84 7.49 12.04 -4.36
N ARG A 85 7.10 11.12 -3.47
CA ARG A 85 5.90 11.20 -2.63
C ARG A 85 6.27 11.09 -1.16
N HIS A 86 5.42 11.63 -0.30
CA HIS A 86 5.65 11.62 1.14
C HIS A 86 4.38 11.23 1.89
N ILE A 87 4.57 10.61 3.05
CA ILE A 87 3.50 10.41 4.03
C ILE A 87 3.68 11.45 5.12
N ILE A 88 2.63 12.22 5.37
CA ILE A 88 2.57 13.24 6.41
C ILE A 88 1.37 12.96 7.32
N LEU A 89 1.47 13.35 8.60
CA LEU A 89 0.32 13.40 9.50
C LEU A 89 -0.49 14.66 9.19
N ASP A 90 -1.81 14.52 9.11
CA ASP A 90 -2.71 15.67 9.03
C ASP A 90 -3.00 16.31 10.41
N GLU A 91 -3.95 17.23 10.46
CA GLU A 91 -4.32 17.94 11.70
C GLU A 91 -4.88 17.01 12.78
N ASP A 92 -5.43 15.85 12.39
CA ASP A 92 -6.00 14.84 13.28
C ASP A 92 -4.97 13.77 13.67
N GLY A 93 -3.77 13.81 13.08
CA GLY A 93 -2.73 12.80 13.27
C GLY A 93 -2.90 11.59 12.37
N ASP A 94 -3.71 11.70 11.30
CA ASP A 94 -3.92 10.62 10.35
C ASP A 94 -2.87 10.71 9.23
N PRO A 95 -2.17 9.61 8.90
CA PRO A 95 -1.26 9.61 7.77
C PRO A 95 -1.98 9.84 6.45
N ARG A 96 -1.37 10.66 5.60
CA ARG A 96 -1.82 10.95 4.24
C ARG A 96 -0.66 10.93 3.27
N LEU A 97 -0.90 10.30 2.12
CA LEU A 97 0.02 10.32 0.98
C LEU A 97 -0.15 11.63 0.19
N ILE A 98 0.95 12.35 -0.04
CA ILE A 98 1.01 13.59 -0.84
C ILE A 98 2.04 13.49 -1.97
#